data_AF-A0A0G2F4L0-F1
#
_entry.id   AF-A0A0G2F4L0-F1
#
_cell.length_a   1.000
_cell.length_b   1.000
_cell.length_c   1.000
_cell.angle_alpha   90.00
_cell.angle_beta   90.00
_cell.angle_gamma   90.00
#
_symmetry.space_group_name_H-M   'P 1'
#
loop_
_entity.id
_entity.type
_entity.pdbx_description
1 polymer ?
#
loop_
_entity_poly.entity_id
_entity_poly.type
_entity_poly.pdbx_seq_one_letter_code
_entity_poly.pdbx_strand_id
1 'polypeptide(L)'
;MFLPALKFYLCAQPVGASTHSLDALGQVLVLHGLMSIAWDMQRRDQTSLGVVSTAGPASWKDLLSKAYDRWKADFDSYCLGAALASTEPGDASASEWSAFSAAYRAVYHAAQALLHMDFLDVQIYAGARHILGRPVQQQDYVRSSRVVKRWASNSRERAATAAWHGAGMLRDLMSGDGGSDPTGKPIIESPHLTSLFHVPWCLYLATLSCWAFHHAKSARRGRVEDGSHLHDEDDSDGSDEIVWDSRKEMDDLVAAMAGSMRDVVASQGRRRTNGLVWVVADELSKVRWGIVHAGVVVLRGLVPMRLINQYEVM
;
A
#
# COMPACT_ATOMS: atom_id res chain seq x y z
N MET A 1 -26.56 -3.65 -17.28
CA MET A 1 -26.47 -2.97 -15.97
C MET A 1 -25.05 -2.50 -15.61
N PHE A 2 -24.00 -3.29 -15.90
CA PHE A 2 -22.61 -2.93 -15.55
C PHE A 2 -22.08 -1.61 -16.17
N LEU A 3 -22.20 -1.41 -17.49
CA LEU A 3 -21.67 -0.20 -18.15
C LEU A 3 -22.35 1.10 -17.67
N PRO A 4 -23.68 1.15 -17.48
CA PRO A 4 -24.33 2.29 -16.82
C PRO A 4 -23.75 2.61 -15.43
N ALA A 5 -23.49 1.60 -14.60
CA ALA A 5 -22.91 1.79 -13.27
C ALA A 5 -21.49 2.39 -13.35
N LEU A 6 -20.63 1.89 -14.24
CA LEU A 6 -19.30 2.48 -14.45
C LEU A 6 -19.39 3.95 -14.90
N LYS A 7 -20.30 4.25 -15.83
CA LYS A 7 -20.52 5.63 -16.29
C LYS A 7 -20.97 6.54 -15.16
N PHE A 8 -21.83 6.05 -14.27
CA PHE A 8 -22.27 6.79 -13.09
C PHE A 8 -21.09 7.24 -12.21
N TYR A 9 -20.20 6.30 -11.85
CA TYR A 9 -19.02 6.62 -11.03
C TYR A 9 -18.04 7.57 -11.73
N LEU A 10 -17.87 7.45 -13.06
CA LEU A 10 -16.95 8.29 -13.84
C LEU A 10 -17.48 9.72 -14.09
N CYS A 11 -18.77 9.87 -14.37
CA CYS A 11 -19.35 11.14 -14.84
C CYS A 11 -19.91 12.05 -13.74
N ALA A 12 -19.82 11.66 -12.46
CA ALA A 12 -20.31 12.48 -11.34
C ALA A 12 -21.75 12.99 -11.56
N GLN A 13 -22.69 12.09 -11.85
CA GLN A 13 -24.09 12.51 -12.01
C GLN A 13 -24.63 13.11 -10.71
N PRO A 14 -25.54 14.10 -10.80
CA PRO A 14 -26.02 14.84 -9.64
C PRO A 14 -26.62 13.91 -8.58
N VAL A 15 -26.42 14.30 -7.32
CA VAL A 15 -26.98 13.66 -6.12
C VAL A 15 -28.49 13.52 -6.32
N GLY A 16 -28.98 12.27 -6.45
CA GLY A 16 -30.40 11.96 -6.68
C GLY A 16 -30.68 11.13 -7.95
N ALA A 17 -29.72 10.96 -8.86
CA ALA A 17 -29.79 9.89 -9.84
C ALA A 17 -29.61 8.56 -9.09
N SER A 18 -30.72 7.84 -8.87
CA SER A 18 -30.77 6.61 -8.07
C SER A 18 -29.67 5.65 -8.51
N THR A 19 -28.71 5.40 -7.62
CA THR A 19 -27.89 4.19 -7.67
C THR A 19 -28.85 3.01 -7.67
N HIS A 20 -28.84 2.19 -8.72
CA HIS A 20 -29.40 0.85 -8.59
C HIS A 20 -28.71 0.22 -7.38
N SER A 21 -29.46 -0.27 -6.39
CA SER A 21 -28.89 -0.91 -5.21
C SER A 21 -28.00 -2.06 -5.66
N LEU A 22 -26.67 -1.86 -5.60
CA LEU A 22 -25.71 -2.88 -5.98
C LEU A 22 -25.64 -3.90 -4.84
N ASP A 23 -25.75 -5.18 -5.20
CA ASP A 23 -25.42 -6.27 -4.29
C ASP A 23 -23.90 -6.39 -4.12
N ALA A 24 -23.46 -7.32 -3.25
CA ALA A 24 -22.04 -7.54 -2.97
C ALA A 24 -21.23 -7.76 -4.25
N LEU A 25 -21.74 -8.59 -5.17
CA LEU A 25 -21.08 -8.88 -6.44
C LEU A 25 -21.02 -7.64 -7.33
N GLY A 26 -22.10 -6.87 -7.43
CA GLY A 26 -22.15 -5.61 -8.16
C GLY A 26 -21.11 -4.61 -7.68
N GLN A 27 -20.93 -4.47 -6.36
CA GLN A 27 -19.89 -3.64 -5.76
C GLN A 27 -18.49 -4.06 -6.23
N VAL A 28 -18.19 -5.35 -6.16
CA VAL A 28 -16.90 -5.93 -6.57
C VAL A 28 -16.62 -5.71 -8.06
N LEU A 29 -17.62 -6.00 -8.91
CA LEU A 29 -17.49 -5.87 -10.35
C LEU A 29 -17.21 -4.43 -10.76
N VAL A 30 -17.91 -3.46 -10.16
CA VAL A 30 -17.71 -2.04 -10.46
C VAL A 30 -16.30 -1.59 -10.11
N LEU A 31 -15.78 -1.94 -8.92
CA LEU A 31 -14.40 -1.60 -8.54
C LEU A 31 -13.39 -2.14 -9.55
N HIS A 32 -13.52 -3.42 -9.90
CA HIS A 32 -12.62 -4.07 -10.86
C HIS A 32 -12.77 -3.49 -12.28
N GLY A 33 -13.97 -3.07 -12.65
CA GLY A 33 -14.21 -2.35 -13.90
C GLY A 33 -13.50 -1.00 -13.95
N LEU A 34 -13.57 -0.21 -12.87
CA LEU A 34 -12.83 1.05 -12.75
C LEU A 34 -11.30 0.82 -12.77
N MET A 35 -10.81 -0.22 -12.09
CA MET A 35 -9.39 -0.64 -12.17
C MET A 35 -8.98 -1.07 -13.57
N SER A 36 -9.84 -1.78 -14.30
CA SER A 36 -9.58 -2.19 -15.68
C SER A 36 -9.48 -0.98 -16.62
N ILE A 37 -10.33 0.03 -16.43
CA ILE A 37 -10.25 1.30 -17.17
C ILE A 37 -8.95 2.03 -16.82
N ALA A 38 -8.57 2.11 -15.54
CA ALA A 38 -7.32 2.74 -15.13
C ALA A 38 -6.10 2.07 -15.77
N TRP A 39 -6.08 0.75 -15.79
CA TRP A 39 -5.03 -0.02 -16.45
C TRP A 39 -4.98 0.23 -17.95
N ASP A 40 -6.14 0.26 -18.62
CA ASP A 40 -6.20 0.54 -20.06
C ASP A 40 -5.72 1.96 -20.39
N MET A 41 -6.13 2.95 -19.61
CA MET A 41 -5.69 4.34 -19.76
C MET A 41 -4.18 4.48 -19.53
N GLN A 42 -3.63 3.82 -18.51
CA GLN A 42 -2.19 3.81 -18.25
C GLN A 42 -1.40 3.20 -19.42
N ARG A 43 -1.86 2.07 -19.98
CA ARG A 43 -1.21 1.46 -21.15
C ARG A 43 -1.23 2.39 -22.36
N ARG A 44 -2.36 3.03 -22.65
CA ARG A 44 -2.50 3.96 -23.78
C ARG A 44 -1.53 5.15 -23.63
N ASP A 45 -1.46 5.73 -22.44
CA ASP A 45 -0.54 6.82 -22.11
C ASP A 45 0.92 6.43 -22.41
N GLN A 46 1.33 5.21 -22.01
CA GLN A 46 2.68 4.68 -22.25
C GLN A 46 3.00 4.37 -23.72
N THR A 47 2.00 4.07 -24.55
CA THR A 47 2.17 3.73 -25.98
C THR A 47 1.89 4.88 -26.95
N SER A 48 1.35 5.99 -26.47
CA SER A 48 0.97 7.11 -27.32
C SER A 48 2.20 7.86 -27.84
N LEU A 49 2.41 7.81 -29.16
CA LEU A 49 3.47 8.53 -29.85
C LEU A 49 3.05 10.00 -30.05
N GLY A 50 3.03 10.80 -28.98
CA GLY A 50 3.15 12.26 -29.03
C GLY A 50 2.08 13.10 -29.75
N VAL A 51 0.99 12.53 -30.29
CA VAL A 51 -0.09 13.34 -30.88
C VAL A 51 -1.10 13.74 -29.79
N VAL A 52 -0.82 14.91 -29.19
CA VAL A 52 -1.73 15.80 -28.45
C VAL A 52 -2.81 15.09 -27.60
N SER A 53 -2.48 14.79 -26.34
CA SER A 53 -3.51 14.56 -25.33
C SER A 53 -4.13 15.90 -24.97
N THR A 54 -5.32 16.20 -25.52
CA THR A 54 -6.12 17.41 -25.21
C THR A 54 -6.57 17.48 -23.75
N ALA A 55 -6.34 16.41 -22.99
CA ALA A 55 -6.45 16.37 -21.54
C ALA A 55 -5.12 15.82 -20.98
N GLY A 56 -4.39 16.62 -20.20
CA GLY A 56 -3.10 16.20 -19.63
C GLY A 56 -3.21 14.90 -18.79
N PRO A 57 -2.11 14.17 -18.54
CA PRO A 57 -2.10 12.90 -17.82
C PRO A 57 -2.65 12.96 -16.38
N ALA A 58 -2.81 14.16 -15.81
CA ALA A 58 -3.50 14.37 -14.54
C ALA A 58 -5.02 14.19 -14.65
N SER A 59 -5.63 14.56 -15.78
CA SER A 59 -7.10 14.66 -15.91
C SER A 59 -7.84 13.33 -15.74
N TRP A 60 -7.36 12.25 -16.35
CA TRP A 60 -8.01 10.94 -16.26
C TRP A 60 -7.73 10.25 -14.92
N LYS A 61 -6.54 10.47 -14.35
CA LYS A 61 -6.17 9.95 -13.03
C LYS A 61 -6.97 10.62 -11.92
N ASP A 62 -7.17 11.93 -12.02
CA ASP A 62 -8.03 12.68 -11.09
C ASP A 62 -9.49 12.25 -11.22
N LEU A 63 -9.97 11.99 -12.44
CA LEU A 63 -11.31 11.47 -12.69
C LEU A 63 -11.48 10.09 -12.07
N LEU A 64 -10.54 9.16 -12.29
CA LEU A 64 -10.60 7.81 -11.74
C LEU A 64 -10.41 7.78 -10.22
N SER A 65 -9.53 8.62 -9.68
CA SER A 65 -9.37 8.77 -8.22
C SER A 65 -10.69 9.20 -7.57
N LYS A 66 -11.37 10.20 -8.14
CA LYS A 66 -12.72 10.60 -7.68
C LYS A 66 -13.77 9.49 -7.87
N ALA A 67 -13.66 8.69 -8.92
CA ALA A 67 -14.56 7.55 -9.14
C ALA A 67 -14.34 6.46 -8.08
N TYR A 68 -13.10 6.18 -7.68
CA TYR A 68 -12.79 5.28 -6.58
C TYR A 68 -13.33 5.80 -5.25
N ASP A 69 -13.23 7.10 -4.98
CA ASP A 69 -13.75 7.68 -3.73
C ASP A 69 -15.27 7.59 -3.63
N ARG A 70 -15.98 7.81 -4.75
CA ARG A 70 -17.43 7.60 -4.83
C ARG A 70 -17.79 6.13 -4.61
N TRP A 71 -17.09 5.22 -5.29
CA TRP A 71 -17.28 3.78 -5.08
C TRP A 71 -17.06 3.41 -3.61
N LYS A 72 -16.02 3.94 -2.97
CA LYS A 72 -15.75 3.68 -1.56
C LYS A 72 -16.88 4.18 -0.66
N ALA A 73 -17.39 5.38 -0.88
CA ALA A 73 -18.49 5.92 -0.08
C ALA A 73 -19.76 5.05 -0.19
N ASP A 74 -20.09 4.59 -1.40
CA ASP A 74 -21.24 3.71 -1.64
C ASP A 74 -20.99 2.30 -1.06
N PHE A 75 -19.76 1.78 -1.16
CA PHE A 75 -19.36 0.50 -0.59
C PHE A 75 -19.39 0.51 0.94
N ASP A 76 -18.86 1.55 1.59
CA ASP A 76 -18.89 1.70 3.04
C ASP A 76 -20.35 1.79 3.54
N SER A 77 -21.21 2.53 2.82
CA SER A 77 -22.64 2.62 3.12
C SER A 77 -23.34 1.27 2.99
N TYR A 78 -22.99 0.51 1.94
CA TYR A 78 -23.49 -0.85 1.73
C TYR A 78 -23.06 -1.81 2.85
N CYS A 79 -21.78 -1.80 3.23
CA CYS A 79 -21.27 -2.62 4.32
C CYS A 79 -21.92 -2.28 5.67
N LEU A 80 -22.12 -0.99 5.96
CA LEU A 80 -22.82 -0.52 7.17
C LEU A 80 -24.26 -1.03 7.20
N GLY A 81 -25.00 -0.90 6.09
CA GLY A 81 -26.37 -1.39 5.99
C GLY A 81 -26.48 -2.90 6.21
N ALA A 82 -25.55 -3.68 5.61
CA ALA A 82 -25.50 -5.12 5.79
C ALA A 82 -25.10 -5.53 7.22
N ALA A 83 -24.20 -4.79 7.88
CA ALA A 83 -23.86 -5.02 9.27
C ALA A 83 -25.06 -4.75 10.21
N LEU A 84 -25.83 -3.67 9.97
CA LEU A 84 -27.03 -3.36 10.75
C LEU A 84 -28.17 -4.35 10.54
N ALA A 85 -28.27 -4.96 9.36
CA ALA A 85 -29.25 -5.99 9.05
C ALA A 85 -28.89 -7.36 9.66
N SER A 86 -27.64 -7.55 10.09
CA SER A 86 -27.14 -8.77 10.71
C SER A 86 -27.41 -8.71 12.22
N THR A 87 -28.60 -9.16 12.64
CA THR A 87 -29.13 -8.96 14.00
C THR A 87 -28.56 -9.92 15.07
N GLU A 88 -27.80 -10.95 14.70
CA GLU A 88 -27.39 -12.02 15.63
C GLU A 88 -25.90 -11.94 16.04
N PRO A 89 -25.57 -11.65 17.31
CA PRO A 89 -24.20 -11.63 17.79
C PRO A 89 -23.63 -13.05 17.94
N GLY A 90 -22.47 -13.32 17.32
CA GLY A 90 -21.73 -14.59 17.42
C GLY A 90 -21.69 -15.43 16.15
N ASP A 91 -22.22 -14.93 15.05
CA ASP A 91 -22.35 -15.68 13.80
C ASP A 91 -21.05 -15.67 12.97
N ALA A 92 -20.67 -16.82 12.40
CA ALA A 92 -19.54 -16.92 11.48
C ALA A 92 -19.69 -15.97 10.27
N SER A 93 -20.94 -15.63 9.93
CA SER A 93 -21.30 -14.70 8.87
C SER A 93 -20.85 -13.26 9.14
N ALA A 94 -20.79 -12.82 10.41
CA ALA A 94 -20.31 -11.49 10.77
C ALA A 94 -18.80 -11.34 10.57
N SER A 95 -18.04 -12.40 10.92
CA SER A 95 -16.59 -12.48 10.67
C SER A 95 -16.29 -12.51 9.17
N GLU A 96 -17.03 -13.30 8.40
CA GLU A 96 -16.92 -13.36 6.94
C GLU A 96 -17.23 -11.99 6.30
N TRP A 97 -18.25 -11.28 6.80
CA TRP A 97 -18.62 -9.97 6.29
C TRP A 97 -17.60 -8.87 6.63
N SER A 98 -17.05 -8.90 7.84
CA SER A 98 -15.92 -8.04 8.23
C SER A 98 -14.72 -8.27 7.32
N ALA A 99 -14.37 -9.54 7.07
CA ALA A 99 -13.31 -9.91 6.14
C ALA A 99 -13.61 -9.44 4.71
N PHE A 100 -14.84 -9.59 4.22
CA PHE A 100 -15.26 -9.06 2.92
C PHE A 100 -15.06 -7.54 2.83
N SER A 101 -15.53 -6.79 3.82
CA SER A 101 -15.39 -5.33 3.85
C SER A 101 -13.91 -4.90 3.87
N ALA A 102 -13.11 -5.50 4.76
CA ALA A 102 -11.68 -5.22 4.88
C ALA A 102 -10.91 -5.56 3.58
N ALA A 103 -11.25 -6.68 2.94
CA ALA A 103 -10.62 -7.12 1.70
C ALA A 103 -10.81 -6.10 0.57
N TYR A 104 -12.04 -5.63 0.34
CA TYR A 104 -12.30 -4.67 -0.76
C TYR A 104 -11.92 -3.23 -0.42
N ARG A 105 -11.87 -2.85 0.87
CA ARG A 105 -11.18 -1.62 1.30
C ARG A 105 -9.69 -1.67 0.96
N ALA A 106 -9.04 -2.82 1.15
CA ALA A 106 -7.64 -3.01 0.74
C ALA A 106 -7.47 -2.87 -0.77
N VAL A 107 -8.38 -3.45 -1.57
CA VAL A 107 -8.35 -3.26 -3.04
C VAL A 107 -8.53 -1.80 -3.43
N TYR A 108 -9.41 -1.04 -2.77
CA TYR A 108 -9.55 0.40 -3.01
C TYR A 108 -8.25 1.17 -2.74
N HIS A 109 -7.63 0.95 -1.58
CA HIS A 109 -6.38 1.62 -1.24
C HIS A 109 -5.25 1.25 -2.22
N ALA A 110 -5.19 -0.02 -2.64
CA ALA A 110 -4.26 -0.45 -3.67
C ALA A 110 -4.54 0.23 -5.01
N ALA A 111 -5.80 0.31 -5.45
CA ALA A 111 -6.20 0.96 -6.70
C ALA A 111 -5.81 2.44 -6.71
N GLN A 112 -6.07 3.16 -5.62
CA GLN A 112 -5.61 4.55 -5.47
C GLN A 112 -4.09 4.65 -5.50
N ALA A 113 -3.36 3.81 -4.75
CA ALA A 113 -1.90 3.84 -4.77
C ALA A 113 -1.33 3.58 -6.19
N LEU A 114 -1.90 2.61 -6.93
CA LEU A 114 -1.48 2.25 -8.29
C LEU A 114 -1.75 3.35 -9.33
N LEU A 115 -2.74 4.23 -9.15
CA LEU A 115 -2.92 5.40 -10.02
C LEU A 115 -1.73 6.37 -9.96
N HIS A 116 -1.12 6.46 -8.78
CA HIS A 116 -0.09 7.45 -8.45
C HIS A 116 1.33 6.86 -8.39
N MET A 117 1.50 5.55 -8.55
CA MET A 117 2.79 4.84 -8.47
C MET A 117 2.92 3.78 -9.58
N ASP A 118 4.07 3.79 -10.28
CA ASP A 118 4.46 2.72 -11.20
C ASP A 118 5.01 1.52 -10.43
N PHE A 119 4.12 0.63 -9.99
CA PHE A 119 4.47 -0.44 -9.05
C PHE A 119 5.47 -1.47 -9.59
N LEU A 120 5.54 -1.68 -10.91
CA LEU A 120 6.55 -2.57 -11.51
C LEU A 120 7.96 -2.00 -11.33
N ASP A 121 8.12 -0.70 -11.59
CA ASP A 121 9.40 -0.01 -11.37
C ASP A 121 9.75 0.04 -9.88
N VAL A 122 8.76 0.20 -8.99
CA VAL A 122 9.00 0.14 -7.54
C VAL A 122 9.44 -1.25 -7.09
N GLN A 123 8.83 -2.32 -7.59
CA GLN A 123 9.26 -3.69 -7.28
C GLN A 123 10.68 -3.98 -7.77
N ILE A 124 11.01 -3.57 -9.00
CA ILE A 124 12.37 -3.70 -9.54
C ILE A 124 13.35 -2.91 -8.68
N TYR A 125 13.01 -1.67 -8.31
CA TYR A 125 13.85 -0.83 -7.46
C TYR A 125 14.03 -1.40 -6.04
N ALA A 126 13.03 -2.12 -5.54
CA ALA A 126 13.09 -2.85 -4.27
C ALA A 126 13.91 -4.16 -4.36
N GLY A 127 14.35 -4.57 -5.55
CA GLY A 127 15.18 -5.76 -5.75
C GLY A 127 14.43 -7.01 -6.19
N ALA A 128 13.21 -6.88 -6.72
CA ALA A 128 12.51 -7.99 -7.38
C ALA A 128 13.37 -8.55 -8.52
N ARG A 129 13.63 -9.86 -8.48
CA ARG A 129 14.46 -10.56 -9.48
C ARG A 129 13.66 -11.01 -10.70
N HIS A 130 12.34 -11.10 -10.56
CA HIS A 130 11.43 -11.48 -11.64
C HIS A 130 10.20 -10.59 -11.62
N ILE A 131 9.75 -10.15 -12.80
CA ILE A 131 8.52 -9.38 -13.00
C ILE A 131 7.72 -10.06 -14.10
N LEU A 132 6.48 -10.46 -13.80
CA LEU A 132 5.58 -11.14 -14.75
C LEU A 132 6.26 -12.34 -15.44
N GLY A 133 7.04 -13.12 -14.68
CA GLY A 133 7.77 -14.30 -15.16
C GLY A 133 9.07 -14.00 -15.93
N ARG A 134 9.45 -12.73 -16.12
CA ARG A 134 10.69 -12.35 -16.80
C ARG A 134 11.78 -12.00 -15.79
N PRO A 135 13.02 -12.48 -15.97
CA PRO A 135 14.14 -12.08 -15.11
C PRO A 135 14.46 -10.60 -15.30
N VAL A 136 14.76 -9.91 -14.20
CA VAL A 136 15.11 -8.49 -14.18
C VAL A 136 16.61 -8.35 -14.46
N GLN A 137 16.95 -7.55 -15.47
CA GLN A 137 18.34 -7.28 -15.82
C GLN A 137 18.87 -6.01 -15.14
N GLN A 138 20.18 -5.82 -15.15
CA GLN A 138 20.81 -4.61 -14.61
C GLN A 138 20.28 -3.33 -15.26
N GLN A 139 19.99 -3.38 -16.57
CA GLN A 139 19.45 -2.23 -17.31
C GLN A 139 18.04 -1.85 -16.83
N ASP A 140 17.20 -2.85 -16.52
CA ASP A 140 15.88 -2.64 -15.94
C ASP A 140 16.00 -1.93 -14.59
N TYR A 141 16.90 -2.41 -13.72
CA TYR A 141 17.14 -1.76 -12.42
C TYR A 141 17.59 -0.30 -12.56
N VAL A 142 18.54 -0.01 -13.46
CA VAL A 142 19.02 1.37 -13.69
C VAL A 142 17.87 2.26 -14.17
N ARG A 143 17.02 1.77 -15.08
CA ARG A 143 15.83 2.50 -15.54
C ARG A 143 14.85 2.73 -14.39
N SER A 144 14.45 1.68 -13.69
CA SER A 144 13.46 1.75 -12.61
C SER A 144 13.94 2.62 -11.46
N SER A 145 15.24 2.58 -11.11
CA SER A 145 15.82 3.48 -10.11
C SER A 145 15.65 4.95 -10.48
N ARG A 146 15.83 5.32 -11.76
CA ARG A 146 15.59 6.69 -12.24
C ARG A 146 14.12 7.06 -12.18
N VAL A 147 13.23 6.14 -12.59
CA VAL A 147 11.77 6.35 -12.54
C VAL A 147 11.31 6.61 -11.11
N VAL A 148 11.66 5.72 -10.16
CA VAL A 148 11.23 5.82 -8.75
C VAL A 148 11.82 7.06 -8.07
N LYS A 149 13.09 7.39 -8.32
CA LYS A 149 13.70 8.62 -7.78
C LYS A 149 13.01 9.88 -8.32
N ARG A 150 12.68 9.91 -9.63
CA ARG A 150 11.95 11.01 -10.25
C ARG A 150 10.53 11.13 -9.70
N TRP A 151 9.84 10.00 -9.54
CA TRP A 151 8.52 9.94 -8.93
C TRP A 151 8.54 10.55 -7.52
N ALA A 152 9.49 10.14 -6.69
CA ALA A 152 9.65 10.66 -5.34
C ALA A 152 10.05 12.15 -5.30
N SER A 153 10.87 12.65 -6.23
CA SER A 153 11.38 14.02 -6.17
C SER A 153 10.50 15.06 -6.88
N ASN A 154 9.98 14.72 -8.06
CA ASN A 154 9.34 15.65 -9.00
C ASN A 154 7.80 15.56 -8.98
N SER A 155 7.24 14.51 -8.36
CA SER A 155 5.80 14.30 -8.22
C SER A 155 5.44 14.06 -6.76
N ARG A 156 5.91 14.94 -5.87
CA ARG A 156 5.83 14.75 -4.41
C ARG A 156 4.42 14.51 -3.91
N GLU A 157 3.43 15.25 -4.41
CA GLU A 157 2.03 15.06 -4.03
C GLU A 157 1.54 13.68 -4.47
N ARG A 158 1.78 13.28 -5.71
CA ARG A 158 1.40 11.94 -6.20
C ARG A 158 2.09 10.83 -5.40
N ALA A 159 3.38 11.02 -5.10
CA ALA A 159 4.14 10.07 -4.30
C ALA A 159 3.60 9.97 -2.87
N ALA A 160 3.24 11.11 -2.27
CA ALA A 160 2.60 11.16 -0.96
C ALA A 160 1.20 10.56 -1.00
N THR A 161 0.39 10.79 -2.04
CA THR A 161 -0.94 10.16 -2.20
C THR A 161 -0.83 8.64 -2.23
N ALA A 162 0.09 8.07 -3.01
CA ALA A 162 0.29 6.63 -3.06
C ALA A 162 0.72 6.05 -1.70
N ALA A 163 1.61 6.76 -1.00
CA ALA A 163 2.09 6.36 0.30
C ALA A 163 1.03 6.54 1.41
N TRP A 164 0.21 7.58 1.34
CA TRP A 164 -0.90 7.84 2.25
C TRP A 164 -2.00 6.77 2.13
N HIS A 165 -2.37 6.37 0.91
CA HIS A 165 -3.28 5.24 0.73
C HIS A 165 -2.66 3.93 1.21
N GLY A 166 -1.37 3.70 0.99
CA GLY A 166 -0.65 2.54 1.52
C GLY A 166 -0.67 2.51 3.05
N ALA A 167 -0.34 3.61 3.70
CA ALA A 167 -0.37 3.74 5.16
C ALA A 167 -1.79 3.60 5.73
N GLY A 168 -2.80 4.17 5.07
CA GLY A 168 -4.21 3.97 5.45
C GLY A 168 -4.61 2.50 5.43
N MET A 169 -4.21 1.75 4.41
CA MET A 169 -4.44 0.30 4.35
C MET A 169 -3.70 -0.45 5.47
N LEU A 170 -2.43 -0.12 5.71
CA LEU A 170 -1.63 -0.74 6.76
C LEU A 170 -2.24 -0.48 8.14
N ARG A 171 -2.70 0.75 8.41
CA ARG A 171 -3.42 1.08 9.64
C ARG A 171 -4.68 0.24 9.79
N ASP A 172 -5.49 0.19 8.74
CA ASP A 172 -6.78 -0.49 8.76
C ASP A 172 -6.64 -2.02 8.91
N LEU A 173 -5.56 -2.63 8.41
CA LEU A 173 -5.36 -4.09 8.47
C LEU A 173 -4.41 -4.56 9.56
N MET A 174 -3.44 -3.74 9.96
CA MET A 174 -2.31 -4.16 10.81
C MET A 174 -2.23 -3.45 12.16
N SER A 175 -2.96 -2.36 12.37
CA SER A 175 -3.05 -1.73 13.69
C SER A 175 -4.24 -2.33 14.44
N GLY A 176 -4.01 -2.87 15.63
CA GLY A 176 -5.04 -3.47 16.49
C GLY A 176 -6.13 -2.48 16.96
N ASP A 177 -5.88 -1.18 16.80
CA ASP A 177 -6.83 -0.08 17.07
C ASP A 177 -7.88 0.12 15.95
N GLY A 178 -7.76 -0.60 14.83
CA GLY A 178 -8.59 -0.50 13.63
C GLY A 178 -10.02 -1.07 13.76
N GLY A 179 -10.72 -0.82 14.86
CA GLY A 179 -12.19 -0.64 14.85
C GLY A 179 -13.12 -1.85 14.73
N SER A 180 -12.70 -3.11 14.84
CA SER A 180 -13.69 -4.22 14.82
C SER A 180 -13.35 -5.50 15.58
N ASP A 181 -12.15 -5.65 16.15
CA ASP A 181 -11.83 -6.83 16.96
C ASP A 181 -11.70 -6.44 18.45
N PRO A 182 -12.63 -6.88 19.33
CA PRO A 182 -12.52 -6.64 20.77
C PRO A 182 -11.28 -7.29 21.41
N THR A 183 -10.57 -8.17 20.69
CA THR A 183 -9.32 -8.78 21.16
C THR A 183 -8.07 -7.91 20.94
N GLY A 184 -8.19 -6.78 20.22
CA GLY A 184 -7.07 -5.88 19.93
C GLY A 184 -6.04 -6.45 18.94
N LYS A 185 -6.37 -7.56 18.26
CA LYS A 185 -5.49 -8.20 17.29
C LYS A 185 -5.57 -7.51 15.92
N PRO A 186 -4.47 -7.50 15.15
CA PRO A 186 -4.49 -7.06 13.76
C PRO A 186 -5.52 -7.83 12.93
N ILE A 187 -6.34 -7.12 12.16
CA ILE A 187 -7.37 -7.72 11.29
C ILE A 187 -6.75 -8.73 10.31
N ILE A 188 -5.51 -8.49 9.86
CA ILE A 188 -4.79 -9.40 8.97
C ILE A 188 -4.57 -10.80 9.55
N GLU A 189 -4.65 -11.01 10.87
CA GLU A 189 -4.55 -12.34 11.48
C GLU A 189 -5.79 -13.22 11.19
N SER A 190 -6.89 -12.64 10.69
CA SER A 190 -8.09 -13.39 10.33
C SER A 190 -7.79 -14.43 9.22
N PRO A 191 -8.09 -15.73 9.45
CA PRO A 191 -7.93 -16.76 8.42
C PRO A 191 -8.72 -16.49 7.15
N HIS A 192 -9.88 -15.83 7.27
CA HIS A 192 -10.71 -15.48 6.12
C HIS A 192 -9.98 -14.49 5.19
N LEU A 193 -9.25 -13.51 5.74
CA LEU A 193 -8.51 -12.53 4.96
C LEU A 193 -7.23 -13.10 4.34
N THR A 194 -6.46 -13.89 5.10
CA THR A 194 -5.23 -14.49 4.59
C THR A 194 -5.48 -15.56 3.52
N SER A 195 -6.67 -16.16 3.51
CA SER A 195 -7.11 -17.05 2.43
C SER A 195 -7.31 -16.34 1.08
N LEU A 196 -7.69 -15.05 1.11
CA LEU A 196 -7.92 -14.23 -0.08
C LEU A 196 -6.59 -13.70 -0.62
N PHE A 197 -6.07 -14.31 -1.68
CA PHE A 197 -4.73 -14.01 -2.23
C PHE A 197 -4.46 -12.50 -2.49
N HIS A 198 -5.49 -11.74 -2.82
CA HIS A 198 -5.35 -10.33 -3.17
C HIS A 198 -5.06 -9.43 -1.97
N VAL A 199 -5.49 -9.81 -0.75
CA VAL A 199 -5.26 -8.99 0.45
C VAL A 199 -3.78 -8.98 0.85
N PRO A 200 -3.09 -10.13 0.99
CA PRO A 200 -1.63 -10.18 1.16
C PRO A 200 -0.85 -9.43 0.06
N TRP A 201 -1.33 -9.52 -1.19
CA TRP A 201 -0.72 -8.79 -2.30
C TRP A 201 -0.89 -7.27 -2.18
N CYS A 202 -2.08 -6.79 -1.77
CA CYS A 202 -2.32 -5.37 -1.52
C CYS A 202 -1.43 -4.84 -0.39
N LEU A 203 -1.24 -5.62 0.69
CA LEU A 203 -0.33 -5.27 1.79
C LEU A 203 1.13 -5.15 1.33
N TYR A 204 1.59 -6.08 0.49
CA TYR A 204 2.92 -5.98 -0.12
C TYR A 204 3.07 -4.67 -0.93
N LEU A 205 2.08 -4.33 -1.76
CA LEU A 205 2.09 -3.09 -2.54
C LEU A 205 2.06 -1.82 -1.66
N ALA A 206 1.24 -1.82 -0.60
CA ALA A 206 1.16 -0.74 0.37
C ALA A 206 2.49 -0.55 1.13
N THR A 207 3.16 -1.64 1.45
CA THR A 207 4.47 -1.64 2.10
C THR A 207 5.53 -1.04 1.19
N LEU A 208 5.58 -1.49 -0.07
CA LEU A 208 6.48 -0.93 -1.06
C LEU A 208 6.20 0.55 -1.34
N SER A 209 4.94 0.99 -1.29
CA SER A 209 4.60 2.39 -1.53
C SER A 209 5.17 3.30 -0.44
N CYS A 210 5.01 2.91 0.83
CA CYS A 210 5.55 3.63 1.97
C CYS A 210 7.09 3.56 2.01
N TRP A 211 7.66 2.37 1.77
CA TRP A 211 9.11 2.18 1.71
C TRP A 211 9.75 3.06 0.62
N ALA A 212 9.24 2.99 -0.61
CA ALA A 212 9.82 3.72 -1.73
C ALA A 212 9.72 5.24 -1.53
N PHE A 213 8.62 5.72 -0.95
CA PHE A 213 8.41 7.14 -0.65
C PHE A 213 9.52 7.73 0.24
N HIS A 214 9.92 7.01 1.29
CA HIS A 214 11.00 7.43 2.17
C HIS A 214 12.39 7.10 1.60
N HIS A 215 12.57 5.91 1.04
CA HIS A 215 13.89 5.42 0.62
C HIS A 215 14.44 6.16 -0.60
N ALA A 216 13.61 6.42 -1.61
CA ALA A 216 14.05 7.00 -2.89
C ALA A 216 14.65 8.42 -2.74
N LYS A 217 14.30 9.14 -1.68
CA LYS A 217 14.84 10.47 -1.35
C LYS A 217 16.05 10.40 -0.40
N SER A 218 16.08 9.41 0.50
CA SER A 218 17.15 9.24 1.49
C SER A 218 18.53 8.97 0.85
N ALA A 219 18.57 8.34 -0.34
CA ALA A 219 19.79 8.04 -1.07
C ALA A 219 20.68 9.26 -1.43
N ARG A 220 20.19 10.49 -1.28
CA ARG A 220 21.03 11.71 -1.43
C ARG A 220 21.85 12.07 -0.19
N ARG A 221 21.57 11.49 0.97
CA ARG A 221 22.26 11.83 2.24
C ARG A 221 23.41 10.88 2.59
N GLY A 222 23.58 9.77 1.85
CA GLY A 222 24.56 8.71 2.15
C GLY A 222 25.84 8.72 1.32
N ARG A 223 26.19 9.83 0.63
CA ARG A 223 27.47 9.96 -0.10
C ARG A 223 28.33 11.11 0.43
N VAL A 224 28.30 11.32 1.74
CA VAL A 224 29.40 12.00 2.45
C VAL A 224 30.10 10.88 3.20
N GLU A 225 31.22 10.44 2.65
CA GLU A 225 32.30 9.84 3.42
C GLU A 225 32.66 10.88 4.49
N ASP A 226 32.35 10.60 5.75
CA ASP A 226 32.92 11.35 6.87
C ASP A 226 33.81 10.37 7.63
N GLY A 227 35.06 10.30 7.19
CA GLY A 227 36.15 9.88 8.03
C GLY A 227 36.51 11.06 8.93
N SER A 228 35.99 11.05 10.15
CA SER A 228 36.50 11.88 11.23
C SER A 228 36.51 11.12 12.55
N HIS A 229 37.71 10.61 12.84
CA HIS A 229 38.40 10.55 14.13
C HIS A 229 37.59 10.57 15.44
N LEU A 230 37.71 9.43 16.14
CA LEU A 230 38.10 9.28 17.56
C LEU A 230 37.74 10.42 18.52
N HIS A 231 36.74 10.17 19.35
CA HIS A 231 36.72 10.65 20.72
C HIS A 231 36.44 9.46 21.64
N ASP A 232 37.48 9.05 22.36
CA ASP A 232 37.40 8.27 23.59
C ASP A 232 36.71 9.15 24.64
N GLU A 233 35.51 8.76 25.06
CA GLU A 233 34.97 9.10 26.38
C GLU A 233 34.39 7.81 26.99
N ASP A 234 35.11 7.36 28.00
CA ASP A 234 34.79 6.36 29.00
C ASP A 234 33.54 6.81 29.77
N ASP A 235 32.45 6.03 29.76
CA ASP A 235 31.66 5.77 30.98
C ASP A 235 30.43 4.86 30.76
N SER A 236 30.29 3.96 31.73
CA SER A 236 29.12 3.18 32.16
C SER A 236 28.66 1.95 31.37
N ASP A 237 29.10 0.81 31.91
CA ASP A 237 28.36 -0.44 32.08
C ASP A 237 26.83 -0.25 32.18
N GLY A 238 26.11 -1.13 31.47
CA GLY A 238 24.67 -1.05 31.23
C GLY A 238 24.34 -1.70 29.89
N SER A 239 24.54 -3.02 29.79
CA SER A 239 24.03 -3.84 28.69
C SER A 239 22.50 -3.87 28.71
N ASP A 240 21.85 -2.74 28.46
CA ASP A 240 20.50 -2.73 27.94
C ASP A 240 20.63 -3.20 26.49
N GLU A 241 20.41 -4.49 26.27
CA GLU A 241 20.09 -5.01 24.95
C GLU A 241 18.89 -4.19 24.45
N ILE A 242 19.14 -3.19 23.61
CA ILE A 242 18.09 -2.34 23.03
C ILE A 242 17.25 -3.27 22.15
N VAL A 243 16.21 -3.86 22.74
CA VAL A 243 15.23 -4.69 22.04
C VAL A 243 14.57 -3.78 21.01
N TRP A 244 14.93 -3.97 19.74
CA TRP A 244 14.36 -3.21 18.64
C TRP A 244 12.89 -3.58 18.45
N ASP A 245 11.99 -2.71 18.92
CA ASP A 245 10.55 -2.87 18.75
C ASP A 245 10.11 -2.47 17.33
N SER A 246 10.23 -3.44 16.43
CA SER A 246 9.81 -3.32 15.02
C SER A 246 8.34 -2.93 14.84
N ARG A 247 7.47 -3.38 15.77
CA ARG A 247 6.02 -3.18 15.74
C ARG A 247 5.69 -1.74 16.11
N LYS A 248 6.27 -1.21 17.19
CA LYS A 248 6.16 0.22 17.52
C LYS A 248 6.71 1.12 16.41
N GLU A 249 7.87 0.80 15.83
CA GLU A 249 8.42 1.58 14.71
C GLU A 249 7.47 1.60 13.51
N MET A 250 6.83 0.47 13.19
CA MET A 250 5.82 0.41 12.13
C MET A 250 4.60 1.27 12.49
N ASP A 251 4.04 1.14 13.68
CA ASP A 251 2.84 1.87 14.09
C ASP A 251 3.09 3.39 14.10
N ASP A 252 4.24 3.85 14.59
CA ASP A 252 4.65 5.26 14.57
C ASP A 252 4.78 5.81 13.14
N LEU A 253 5.33 5.00 12.22
CA LEU A 253 5.43 5.36 10.81
C LEU A 253 4.04 5.43 10.16
N VAL A 254 3.23 4.40 10.34
CA VAL A 254 1.89 4.28 9.75
C VAL A 254 0.98 5.39 10.26
N ALA A 255 0.97 5.67 11.56
CA ALA A 255 0.19 6.76 12.15
C ALA A 255 0.58 8.12 11.57
N ALA A 256 1.88 8.38 11.40
CA ALA A 256 2.36 9.62 10.79
C ALA A 256 1.99 9.74 9.31
N MET A 257 1.98 8.62 8.58
CA MET A 257 1.68 8.60 7.14
C MET A 257 0.19 8.53 6.83
N ALA A 258 -0.65 8.02 7.73
CA ALA A 258 -2.10 7.98 7.60
C ALA A 258 -2.79 9.28 8.08
N GLY A 259 -2.00 10.24 8.57
CA GLY A 259 -2.44 11.59 8.98
C GLY A 259 -2.70 12.53 7.81
N SER A 260 -2.41 13.82 7.97
CA SER A 260 -2.68 14.82 6.92
C SER A 260 -1.70 14.69 5.75
N MET A 261 -2.18 14.89 4.52
CA MET A 261 -1.33 14.81 3.32
C MET A 261 -0.13 15.77 3.38
N ARG A 262 -0.31 16.94 4.00
CA ARG A 262 0.74 17.94 4.21
C ARG A 262 1.89 17.37 5.04
N ASP A 263 1.57 16.63 6.10
CA ASP A 263 2.56 16.02 6.99
C ASP A 263 3.28 14.85 6.32
N VAL A 264 2.57 14.06 5.51
CA VAL A 264 3.18 12.99 4.68
C VAL A 264 4.23 13.58 3.76
N VAL A 265 3.88 14.62 2.99
CA VAL A 265 4.82 15.31 2.09
C VAL A 265 6.04 15.86 2.85
N ALA A 266 5.81 16.45 4.03
CA ALA A 266 6.88 17.04 4.85
C ALA A 266 7.83 15.99 5.46
N SER A 267 7.34 14.79 5.77
CA SER A 267 8.10 13.71 6.41
C SER A 267 8.89 12.84 5.42
N GLN A 268 8.72 13.04 4.11
CA GLN A 268 9.38 12.26 3.07
C GLN A 268 10.90 12.16 3.25
N GLY A 269 11.40 10.93 3.35
CA GLY A 269 12.82 10.62 3.54
C GLY A 269 13.39 10.92 4.94
N ARG A 270 12.54 11.27 5.91
CA ARG A 270 12.94 11.58 7.30
C ARG A 270 12.58 10.48 8.30
N ARG A 271 11.88 9.44 7.87
CA ARG A 271 11.44 8.32 8.72
C ARG A 271 12.09 7.02 8.28
N ARG A 272 12.33 6.15 9.25
CA ARG A 272 12.79 4.77 9.02
C ARG A 272 11.61 3.91 8.59
N THR A 273 11.89 2.86 7.84
CA THR A 273 10.88 1.94 7.29
C THR A 273 11.22 0.48 7.62
N ASN A 274 12.20 0.25 8.49
CA ASN A 274 12.71 -1.09 8.79
C ASN A 274 11.65 -1.89 9.54
N GLY A 275 11.02 -1.28 10.56
CA GLY A 275 9.97 -1.94 11.33
C GLY A 275 8.79 -2.35 10.45
N LEU A 276 8.37 -1.45 9.55
CA LEU A 276 7.32 -1.74 8.57
C LEU A 276 7.64 -2.93 7.68
N VAL A 277 8.81 -2.91 7.04
CA VAL A 277 9.22 -3.99 6.14
C VAL A 277 9.33 -5.31 6.90
N TRP A 278 9.89 -5.29 8.10
CA TRP A 278 10.06 -6.48 8.95
C TRP A 278 8.72 -7.11 9.33
N VAL A 279 7.83 -6.32 9.94
CA VAL A 279 6.53 -6.80 10.43
C VAL A 279 5.68 -7.32 9.29
N VAL A 280 5.63 -6.63 8.15
CA VAL A 280 4.86 -7.10 7.00
C VAL A 280 5.48 -8.36 6.40
N ALA A 281 6.82 -8.44 6.31
CA ALA A 281 7.48 -9.65 5.81
C ALA A 281 7.21 -10.87 6.70
N ASP A 282 7.15 -10.69 8.02
CA ASP A 282 6.78 -11.75 8.97
C ASP A 282 5.35 -12.22 8.75
N GLU A 283 4.38 -11.29 8.72
CA GLU A 283 2.98 -11.63 8.49
C GLU A 283 2.75 -12.33 7.15
N LEU A 284 3.33 -11.80 6.07
CA LEU A 284 3.19 -12.37 4.74
C LEU A 284 3.92 -13.72 4.59
N SER A 285 4.89 -14.03 5.45
CA SER A 285 5.58 -15.34 5.42
C SER A 285 4.68 -16.51 5.81
N LYS A 286 3.61 -16.23 6.56
CA LYS A 286 2.59 -17.20 7.00
C LYS A 286 1.61 -17.57 5.87
N VAL A 287 1.57 -16.78 4.79
CA VAL A 287 0.64 -16.94 3.66
C VAL A 287 1.22 -17.92 2.62
N ARG A 288 0.42 -18.90 2.16
CA ARG A 288 0.88 -20.00 1.28
C ARG A 288 0.88 -19.69 -0.23
N TRP A 289 0.56 -18.46 -0.62
CA TRP A 289 0.46 -18.07 -2.03
C TRP A 289 1.84 -17.76 -2.61
N GLY A 290 2.23 -18.46 -3.68
CA GLY A 290 3.58 -18.33 -4.28
C GLY A 290 3.96 -16.90 -4.70
N ILE A 291 3.00 -16.11 -5.20
CA ILE A 291 3.24 -14.69 -5.55
C ILE A 291 3.57 -13.83 -4.33
N VAL A 292 2.97 -14.15 -3.17
CA VAL A 292 3.21 -13.47 -1.91
C VAL A 292 4.59 -13.82 -1.37
N HIS A 293 5.00 -15.10 -1.44
CA HIS A 293 6.35 -15.52 -1.07
C HIS A 293 7.44 -14.80 -1.87
N ALA A 294 7.25 -14.57 -3.17
CA ALA A 294 8.17 -13.77 -3.96
C ALA A 294 8.28 -12.32 -3.42
N GLY A 295 7.15 -11.73 -3.01
CA GLY A 295 7.11 -10.43 -2.33
C GLY A 295 7.83 -10.44 -0.98
N VAL A 296 7.67 -11.49 -0.16
CA VAL A 296 8.37 -11.66 1.13
C VAL A 296 9.88 -11.66 0.94
N VAL A 297 10.40 -12.35 -0.08
CA VAL A 297 11.84 -12.35 -0.40
C VAL A 297 12.33 -10.94 -0.71
N VAL A 298 11.55 -10.15 -1.45
CA VAL A 298 11.85 -8.74 -1.71
C VAL A 298 11.88 -7.95 -0.40
N LEU A 299 10.83 -8.03 0.42
CA LEU A 299 10.76 -7.30 1.68
C LEU A 299 11.93 -7.65 2.62
N ARG A 300 12.25 -8.94 2.79
CA ARG A 300 13.41 -9.35 3.60
C ARG A 300 14.72 -8.77 3.10
N GLY A 301 14.89 -8.62 1.79
CA GLY A 301 16.06 -7.96 1.18
C GLY A 301 16.15 -6.46 1.44
N LEU A 302 15.07 -5.81 1.88
CA LEU A 302 15.04 -4.39 2.25
C LEU A 302 15.44 -4.13 3.71
N VAL A 303 15.46 -5.17 4.55
CA VAL A 303 15.87 -5.06 5.96
C VAL A 303 17.40 -4.98 6.02
N PRO A 304 17.98 -3.94 6.64
CA PRO A 304 19.44 -3.84 6.78
C PRO A 304 20.04 -5.06 7.50
N MET A 305 21.10 -5.66 6.92
CA MET A 305 21.79 -6.85 7.49
C MET A 305 22.21 -6.69 8.96
N ARG A 306 22.46 -5.46 9.42
CA ARG A 306 22.85 -5.17 10.82
C ARG A 306 21.75 -5.50 11.84
N LEU A 307 20.50 -5.61 11.39
CA LEU A 307 19.34 -5.98 12.22
C LEU A 307 19.04 -7.49 12.16
N ILE A 308 19.69 -8.23 11.26
CA ILE A 308 19.49 -9.69 11.08
C ILE A 308 20.35 -10.48 12.07
N ASN A 309 21.56 -9.99 12.37
CA ASN A 309 22.53 -10.67 13.25
C ASN A 309 22.18 -10.62 14.75
N GLN A 310 21.06 -10.00 15.14
CA GLN A 310 20.66 -9.91 16.54
C GLN A 310 19.86 -11.14 17.03
N TYR A 311 19.58 -12.13 16.16
CA TYR A 311 18.72 -13.27 16.52
C TYR A 311 19.18 -14.65 16.02
N GLU A 312 20.39 -14.80 15.48
CA GLU A 312 20.95 -16.14 15.21
C GLU A 312 21.49 -16.85 16.48
N VAL A 313 21.25 -16.29 17.68
CA VAL A 313 21.72 -16.84 18.97
C VAL A 313 20.57 -17.12 19.96
N MET A 314 19.32 -17.29 19.48
CA MET A 314 18.23 -17.87 20.30
C MET A 314 17.69 -19.15 19.70
#